data_AF-A0A527A0V5-F1
#
_entry.id   AF-A0A527A0V5-F1
#
_cell.length_a   1.000
_cell.length_b   1.000
_cell.length_c   1.000
_cell.angle_alpha   90.00
_cell.angle_beta   90.00
_cell.angle_gamma   90.00
#
_symmetry.space_group_name_H-M   'P 1'
#
loop_
_entity.id
_entity.type
_entity.pdbx_description
1 polymer ?
#
loop_
_entity_poly.entity_id
_entity_poly.type
_entity_poly.pdbx_seq_one_letter_code
_entity_poly.pdbx_strand_id
1 'polypeptide(L)'
;MTGTPEVDDQEFDEALDDSFEERADHVEENVIKSGTATGDQFDEIVRVLCARGLVLLVGPRGCGKTHLMRYAWLECVEQKDRPFSVYTSLNRYLSLEPLSRARTDANGLFHSWVLARILEGAQETFRRVGGPADYDIGTEFGVE
;
A
#
# COMPACT_ATOMS: atom_id res chain seq x y z
N MET A 1 -25.34 -28.19 36.12
CA MET A 1 -24.17 -28.64 35.35
C MET A 1 -23.83 -27.51 34.38
N THR A 2 -23.14 -26.49 34.87
CA THR A 2 -22.78 -25.28 34.11
C THR A 2 -21.38 -25.52 33.57
N GLY A 3 -21.29 -25.89 32.29
CA GLY A 3 -20.02 -25.86 31.58
C GLY A 3 -19.70 -24.40 31.26
N THR A 4 -18.65 -23.87 31.85
CA THR A 4 -17.96 -22.67 31.34
C THR A 4 -17.50 -22.99 29.91
N PRO A 5 -17.75 -22.12 28.92
CA PRO A 5 -17.10 -22.27 27.63
C PRO A 5 -15.61 -22.02 27.86
N GLU A 6 -14.79 -23.04 27.63
CA GLU A 6 -13.36 -22.87 27.38
C GLU A 6 -13.27 -22.05 26.10
N VAL A 7 -13.03 -20.74 26.25
CA VAL A 7 -12.61 -19.90 25.13
C VAL A 7 -11.23 -20.43 24.78
N ASP A 8 -11.07 -20.90 23.55
CA ASP A 8 -9.80 -21.42 23.06
C ASP A 8 -8.79 -20.27 23.04
N ASP A 9 -7.87 -20.27 24.01
CA ASP A 9 -6.84 -19.24 24.15
C ASP A 9 -6.00 -19.10 22.85
N GLN A 10 -5.94 -20.14 22.00
CA GLN A 10 -5.27 -20.09 20.70
C GLN A 10 -6.02 -19.22 19.68
N GLU A 11 -7.36 -19.27 19.67
CA GLU A 11 -8.20 -18.46 18.75
C GLU A 11 -8.16 -16.97 19.16
N PHE A 12 -7.99 -16.70 20.46
CA PHE A 12 -7.86 -15.35 20.99
C PHE A 12 -6.47 -14.74 20.70
N ASP A 13 -5.40 -15.53 20.81
CA ASP A 13 -4.04 -15.09 20.49
C ASP A 13 -3.85 -14.84 18.98
N GLU A 14 -4.42 -15.66 18.08
CA GLU A 14 -4.39 -15.39 16.64
C GLU A 14 -5.16 -14.11 16.25
N ALA A 15 -6.29 -13.86 16.91
CA ALA A 15 -7.06 -12.62 16.71
C ALA A 15 -6.33 -11.38 17.25
N LEU A 16 -5.55 -11.53 18.32
CA LEU A 16 -4.71 -10.46 18.88
C LEU A 16 -3.50 -10.16 18.00
N ASP A 17 -2.83 -11.18 17.44
CA ASP A 17 -1.73 -11.01 16.48
C ASP A 17 -2.20 -10.31 15.19
N ASP A 18 -3.41 -10.62 14.72
CA ASP A 18 -4.04 -9.91 13.60
C ASP A 18 -4.38 -8.44 13.91
N SER A 19 -4.58 -8.12 15.20
CA SER A 19 -4.89 -6.77 15.66
C SER A 19 -3.65 -5.88 15.86
N PHE A 20 -2.47 -6.48 16.05
CA PHE A 20 -1.20 -5.79 16.34
C PHE A 20 -0.16 -5.90 15.21
N GLU A 21 -0.57 -6.28 13.99
CA GLU A 21 0.31 -6.22 12.82
C GLU A 21 0.53 -4.77 12.39
N GLU A 22 1.72 -4.22 12.67
CA GLU A 22 2.13 -2.90 12.21
C GLU A 22 2.20 -2.90 10.67
N ARG A 23 1.19 -2.30 10.03
CA ARG A 23 1.12 -2.24 8.57
C ARG A 23 2.14 -1.26 8.04
N ALA A 24 2.84 -1.67 6.98
CA ALA A 24 3.82 -0.84 6.32
C ALA A 24 3.28 0.54 5.92
N ASP A 25 1.97 0.72 5.68
CA ASP A 25 1.34 2.02 5.38
C ASP A 25 1.26 2.98 6.59
N HIS A 26 1.46 2.47 7.80
CA HIS A 26 1.46 3.25 9.06
C HIS A 26 2.87 3.45 9.64
N VAL A 27 3.88 2.83 9.05
CA VAL A 27 5.29 2.98 9.46
C VAL A 27 5.83 4.31 8.93
N GLU A 28 6.62 5.03 9.73
CA GLU A 28 7.26 6.26 9.28
C GLU A 28 8.35 6.00 8.21
N GLU A 29 8.53 6.93 7.27
CA GLU A 29 9.46 6.73 6.13
C GLU A 29 10.91 6.50 6.57
N ASN A 30 11.34 7.20 7.62
CA ASN A 30 12.67 7.02 8.20
C ASN A 30 12.87 5.61 8.78
N VAL A 31 11.84 5.07 9.44
CA VAL A 31 11.84 3.70 9.99
C VAL A 31 11.90 2.68 8.85
N ILE A 32 11.18 2.91 7.76
CA ILE A 32 11.26 2.05 6.57
C ILE A 32 12.70 2.00 6.06
N LYS A 33 13.36 3.14 5.89
CA LYS A 33 14.73 3.17 5.38
C LYS A 33 15.74 2.52 6.33
N SER A 34 15.74 2.91 7.60
CA SER A 34 16.73 2.41 8.56
C SER A 34 16.49 0.96 8.98
N GLY A 35 15.23 0.52 8.91
CA GLY A 35 14.80 -0.83 9.28
C GLY A 35 14.80 -1.83 8.12
N THR A 36 15.03 -1.39 6.87
CA THR A 36 15.13 -2.32 5.74
C THR A 36 16.46 -3.06 5.81
N ALA A 37 16.39 -4.39 5.91
CA ALA A 37 17.58 -5.22 5.82
C ALA A 37 18.23 -5.07 4.43
N THR A 38 19.50 -4.70 4.41
CA THR A 38 20.32 -4.62 3.19
C THR A 38 20.99 -5.96 2.91
N GLY A 39 21.00 -6.41 1.64
CA GLY A 39 21.65 -7.65 1.22
C GLY A 39 21.21 -8.11 -0.17
N ASP A 40 22.00 -8.98 -0.80
CA ASP A 40 21.89 -9.35 -2.22
C ASP A 40 20.46 -9.70 -2.68
N GLN A 41 19.69 -10.42 -1.85
CA GLN A 41 18.32 -10.81 -2.18
C GLN A 41 17.33 -9.64 -2.12
N PHE A 42 17.47 -8.74 -1.14
CA PHE A 42 16.58 -7.60 -0.98
C PHE A 42 16.84 -6.56 -2.07
N ASP A 43 18.12 -6.31 -2.36
CA ASP A 43 18.53 -5.41 -3.43
C ASP A 43 18.05 -5.92 -4.79
N GLU A 44 18.09 -7.24 -5.01
CA GLU A 44 17.54 -7.87 -6.20
C GLU A 44 16.03 -7.64 -6.33
N ILE A 45 15.26 -7.82 -5.24
CA ILE A 45 13.81 -7.58 -5.26
C ILE A 45 13.50 -6.13 -5.62
N VAL A 46 14.19 -5.16 -4.98
CA VAL A 46 14.01 -3.74 -5.27
C VAL A 46 14.38 -3.42 -6.73
N ARG A 47 15.47 -4.02 -7.23
CA ARG A 47 15.87 -3.88 -8.64
C ARG A 47 14.78 -4.39 -9.58
N VAL A 48 14.21 -5.56 -9.31
CA VAL A 48 13.13 -6.14 -10.13
C VAL A 48 11.86 -5.29 -10.07
N LEU A 49 11.51 -4.75 -8.90
CA LEU A 49 10.36 -3.83 -8.74
C LEU A 49 10.53 -2.52 -9.52
N CYS A 50 11.77 -2.04 -9.68
CA CYS A 50 12.09 -0.85 -10.47
C CYS A 50 12.25 -1.14 -11.97
N ALA A 51 12.32 -2.41 -12.37
CA ALA A 51 12.50 -2.80 -13.75
C ALA A 51 11.18 -2.74 -14.54
N ARG A 52 11.29 -2.81 -15.87
CA ARG A 52 10.10 -2.89 -16.73
C ARG A 52 9.47 -4.27 -16.63
N GLY A 53 8.17 -4.33 -16.34
CA GLY A 53 7.41 -5.58 -16.38
C GLY A 53 6.37 -5.66 -15.27
N LEU A 54 5.55 -6.72 -15.33
CA LEU A 54 4.63 -7.05 -14.25
C LEU A 54 5.35 -7.94 -13.24
N VAL A 55 5.30 -7.56 -11.96
CA VAL A 55 5.93 -8.29 -10.87
C VAL A 55 4.86 -8.66 -9.83
N LEU A 56 4.88 -9.92 -9.40
CA LEU A 56 4.07 -10.41 -8.28
C LEU A 56 5.00 -10.84 -7.15
N LEU A 57 4.94 -10.13 -6.02
CA LEU A 57 5.67 -10.49 -4.81
C LEU A 57 4.89 -11.56 -4.03
N VAL A 58 5.49 -12.73 -3.83
CA VAL A 58 4.90 -13.86 -3.12
C VAL A 58 5.75 -14.21 -1.91
N GLY A 59 5.10 -14.50 -0.79
CA GLY A 59 5.77 -14.92 0.46
C GLY A 59 4.78 -14.99 1.63
N PRO A 60 5.17 -15.62 2.75
CA PRO A 60 4.32 -15.79 3.94
C PRO A 60 3.76 -14.46 4.47
N ARG A 61 2.68 -14.51 5.24
CA ARG A 61 2.17 -13.31 5.94
C ARG A 61 3.29 -12.71 6.83
N GLY A 62 3.31 -11.39 6.97
CA GLY A 62 4.35 -10.70 7.74
C GLY A 62 5.76 -10.66 7.13
N CYS A 63 6.03 -11.29 5.97
CA CYS A 63 7.39 -11.36 5.41
C CYS A 63 7.92 -10.05 4.75
N GLY A 64 7.28 -8.91 4.99
CA GLY A 64 7.76 -7.60 4.50
C GLY A 64 7.46 -7.26 3.04
N LYS A 65 6.51 -7.92 2.37
CA LYS A 65 6.16 -7.62 0.96
C LYS A 65 5.78 -6.16 0.74
N THR A 66 4.82 -5.65 1.51
CA THR A 66 4.35 -4.26 1.43
C THR A 66 5.47 -3.29 1.83
N HIS A 67 6.30 -3.68 2.80
CA HIS A 67 7.48 -2.92 3.20
C HIS A 67 8.45 -2.75 2.03
N LEU A 68 8.76 -3.82 1.31
CA LEU A 68 9.65 -3.78 0.13
C LEU A 68 9.07 -2.94 -1.01
N MET A 69 7.76 -3.02 -1.25
CA MET A 69 7.10 -2.15 -2.23
C MET A 69 7.21 -0.67 -1.85
N ARG A 70 6.98 -0.34 -0.57
CA ARG A 70 7.08 1.04 -0.08
C ARG A 70 8.52 1.55 -0.07
N TYR A 71 9.48 0.69 0.29
CA TYR A 71 10.92 0.99 0.20
C TYR A 71 11.36 1.25 -1.25
N ALA A 72 10.97 0.41 -2.21
CA ALA A 72 11.29 0.63 -3.62
C ALA A 72 10.70 1.95 -4.15
N TRP A 73 9.50 2.34 -3.70
CA TRP A 73 8.92 3.64 -4.00
C TRP A 73 9.76 4.79 -3.44
N LEU A 74 10.16 4.72 -2.16
CA LEU A 74 11.02 5.71 -1.51
C LEU A 74 12.35 5.89 -2.26
N GLU A 75 12.99 4.79 -2.62
CA GLU A 75 14.23 4.82 -3.42
C GLU A 75 14.04 5.55 -4.74
N CYS A 76 12.89 5.37 -5.39
CA CYS A 76 12.60 6.00 -6.67
C CYS A 76 12.28 7.50 -6.57
N VAL A 77 11.61 7.96 -5.51
CA VAL A 77 11.28 9.39 -5.37
C VAL A 77 12.49 10.24 -4.95
N GLU A 78 13.53 9.61 -4.39
CA GLU A 78 14.73 10.31 -3.92
C GLU A 78 15.88 10.33 -4.92
N GLN A 79 15.90 9.38 -5.85
CA GLN A 79 16.95 9.21 -6.84
C GLN A 79 16.46 9.64 -8.22
N LYS A 80 17.08 10.67 -8.80
CA LYS A 80 16.64 11.25 -10.09
C LYS A 80 16.85 10.32 -11.30
N ASP A 81 17.68 9.31 -11.16
CA ASP A 81 17.99 8.29 -12.17
C ASP A 81 17.05 7.07 -12.11
N ARG A 82 16.15 7.02 -11.12
CA ARG A 82 15.12 5.99 -10.99
C ARG A 82 13.83 6.36 -11.74
N PRO A 83 12.98 5.37 -12.06
CA PRO A 83 11.69 5.64 -12.71
C PRO A 83 10.75 6.44 -11.79
N PHE A 84 9.82 7.18 -12.42
CA PHE A 84 8.70 7.77 -11.70
C PHE A 84 7.80 6.67 -11.13
N SER A 85 7.81 6.49 -9.80
CA SER A 85 7.11 5.41 -9.11
C SER A 85 5.83 5.91 -8.45
N VAL A 86 4.71 5.23 -8.66
CA VAL A 86 3.44 5.55 -7.98
C VAL A 86 3.13 4.45 -6.98
N TYR A 87 3.14 4.78 -5.69
CA TYR A 87 2.69 3.87 -4.64
C TYR A 87 1.21 4.08 -4.36
N THR A 88 0.46 2.99 -4.30
CA THR A 88 -0.97 3.03 -3.99
C THR A 88 -1.35 1.85 -3.12
N SER A 89 -1.96 2.16 -1.99
CA SER A 89 -2.55 1.19 -1.07
C SER A 89 -4.03 1.01 -1.38
N LEU A 90 -4.46 -0.26 -1.50
CA LEU A 90 -5.85 -0.66 -1.72
C LEU A 90 -6.46 -1.38 -0.51
N ASN A 91 -5.84 -1.25 0.67
CA ASN A 91 -6.17 -2.03 1.88
C ASN A 91 -7.62 -1.84 2.35
N ARG A 92 -8.22 -0.70 1.99
CA ARG A 92 -9.59 -0.35 2.35
C ARG A 92 -10.63 -0.86 1.35
N TYR A 93 -10.26 -1.71 0.39
CA TYR A 93 -11.21 -2.20 -0.62
C TYR A 93 -12.43 -2.90 -0.02
N LEU A 94 -12.28 -3.59 1.12
CA LEU A 94 -13.39 -4.24 1.82
C LEU A 94 -14.47 -3.25 2.30
N SER A 95 -14.13 -1.99 2.52
CA SER A 95 -15.13 -0.95 2.85
C SER A 95 -16.12 -0.69 1.71
N LEU A 96 -15.78 -1.09 0.48
CA LEU A 96 -16.64 -0.99 -0.69
C LEU A 96 -17.56 -2.21 -0.85
N GLU A 97 -17.33 -3.30 -0.11
CA GLU A 97 -18.12 -4.53 -0.22
C GLU A 97 -19.63 -4.32 0.05
N PRO A 98 -20.05 -3.51 1.05
CA PRO A 98 -21.46 -3.20 1.25
C PRO A 98 -22.10 -2.49 0.04
N LEU A 99 -21.36 -1.60 -0.61
CA LEU A 99 -21.81 -0.90 -1.82
C LEU A 99 -21.93 -1.87 -3.00
N SER A 100 -21.04 -2.86 -3.07
CA SER A 100 -21.08 -3.90 -4.10
C SER A 100 -22.32 -4.78 -4.04
N ARG A 101 -22.91 -4.95 -2.85
CA ARG A 101 -24.16 -5.70 -2.67
C ARG A 101 -25.41 -4.85 -2.91
N ALA A 102 -25.33 -3.55 -2.68
CA ALA A 102 -26.49 -2.65 -2.68
C ALA A 102 -26.75 -1.96 -4.03
N ARG A 103 -25.75 -1.85 -4.91
CA ARG A 103 -25.84 -1.06 -6.14
C ARG A 103 -25.56 -1.89 -7.40
N THR A 104 -26.26 -1.58 -8.48
CA THR A 104 -26.06 -2.20 -9.79
C THR A 104 -24.81 -1.69 -10.52
N ASP A 105 -24.29 -0.53 -10.14
CA ASP A 105 -23.08 0.11 -10.69
C ASP A 105 -21.81 -0.13 -9.85
N ALA A 106 -21.85 -1.09 -8.93
CA ALA A 106 -20.78 -1.46 -8.01
C ALA A 106 -19.38 -1.53 -8.66
N ASN A 107 -19.26 -2.19 -9.81
CA ASN A 107 -17.99 -2.34 -10.52
C ASN A 107 -17.46 -1.00 -11.03
N GLY A 108 -18.34 -0.12 -11.51
CA GLY A 108 -17.97 1.23 -11.95
C GLY A 108 -17.45 2.07 -10.79
N LEU A 109 -18.08 1.95 -9.62
CA LEU A 109 -17.65 2.64 -8.41
C LEU A 109 -16.30 2.10 -7.90
N PHE A 110 -16.10 0.77 -7.92
CA PHE A 110 -14.82 0.16 -7.55
C PHE A 110 -13.68 0.62 -8.48
N HIS A 111 -13.89 0.60 -9.79
CA HIS A 111 -12.88 1.08 -10.74
C HIS A 111 -12.58 2.56 -10.56
N SER A 112 -13.61 3.39 -10.35
CA SER A 112 -13.44 4.82 -10.11
C SER A 112 -12.65 5.08 -8.82
N TRP A 113 -12.91 4.30 -7.77
CA TRP A 113 -12.14 4.36 -6.53
C TRP A 113 -10.69 3.95 -6.75
N VAL A 114 -10.41 2.84 -7.44
CA VAL A 114 -9.03 2.41 -7.74
C VAL A 114 -8.28 3.50 -8.53
N LEU A 115 -8.92 4.07 -9.55
CA LEU A 115 -8.33 5.15 -10.34
C LEU A 115 -8.05 6.39 -9.48
N ALA A 116 -8.99 6.79 -8.63
CA ALA A 116 -8.79 7.91 -7.72
C ALA A 116 -7.61 7.68 -6.76
N ARG A 117 -7.45 6.46 -6.23
CA ARG A 117 -6.30 6.10 -5.39
C ARG A 117 -4.97 6.18 -6.15
N ILE A 118 -4.95 5.75 -7.41
CA ILE A 118 -3.75 5.86 -8.27
C ILE A 118 -3.41 7.33 -8.54
N LEU A 119 -4.41 8.17 -8.84
CA LEU A 119 -4.22 9.60 -9.09
C LEU A 119 -3.68 10.33 -7.84
N GLU A 120 -4.20 10.00 -6.66
CA GLU A 120 -3.69 10.54 -5.39
C GLU A 120 -2.22 10.15 -5.18
N GLY A 121 -1.86 8.88 -5.39
CA GLY A 121 -0.47 8.42 -5.30
C GLY A 121 0.45 9.09 -6.34
N ALA A 122 -0.05 9.33 -7.55
CA ALA A 122 0.68 10.03 -8.59
C ALA A 122 0.90 11.52 -8.24
N GLN A 123 -0.11 12.18 -7.67
CA GLN A 123 0.00 13.57 -7.21
C GLN A 123 1.01 13.70 -6.06
N GLU A 124 1.01 12.77 -5.10
CA GLU A 124 2.01 12.75 -4.03
C GLU A 124 3.42 12.59 -4.60
N THR A 125 3.61 11.62 -5.50
CA THR A 125 4.90 11.39 -6.16
C THR A 125 5.36 12.63 -6.94
N PHE A 126 4.44 13.28 -7.67
CA PHE A 126 4.74 14.49 -8.42
C PHE A 126 5.22 15.63 -7.51
N ARG A 127 4.54 15.88 -6.37
CA ARG A 127 4.97 16.90 -5.40
C ARG A 127 6.36 16.60 -4.81
N ARG A 128 6.65 15.33 -4.54
CA ARG A 128 7.96 14.90 -3.99
C ARG A 128 9.09 15.13 -4.99
N VAL A 129 8.90 14.76 -6.26
CA VAL A 129 9.97 14.81 -7.28
C VAL A 129 10.07 16.18 -7.96
N GLY A 130 8.93 16.84 -8.20
CA GLY A 130 8.83 18.15 -8.87
C GLY A 130 8.98 19.37 -7.95
N GLY A 131 8.97 19.18 -6.63
CA GLY A 131 8.95 20.26 -5.65
C GLY A 131 7.56 20.88 -5.46
N PRO A 132 7.44 21.96 -4.66
CA PRO A 132 6.16 22.58 -4.28
C PRO A 132 5.48 23.37 -5.41
N ALA A 133 5.65 22.95 -6.66
CA ALA A 133 4.82 23.45 -7.75
C ALA A 133 3.37 23.05 -7.45
N ASP A 134 2.49 24.04 -7.42
CA ASP A 134 1.08 23.94 -7.01
C ASP A 134 0.23 23.28 -8.10
N TYR A 135 0.64 22.09 -8.56
CA TYR A 135 -0.11 21.29 -9.51
C TYR A 135 -1.17 20.50 -8.73
N ASP A 136 -2.36 21.08 -8.67
CA ASP A 136 -3.53 20.39 -8.19
C ASP A 136 -4.25 19.69 -9.34
N ILE A 137 -4.31 18.35 -9.28
CA ILE A 137 -5.03 17.58 -10.29
C ILE A 137 -6.53 17.90 -10.29
N GLY A 138 -7.07 18.39 -9.16
CA GLY A 138 -8.47 18.80 -9.03
C GLY A 138 -8.84 20.01 -9.89
N THR A 139 -7.88 20.90 -10.19
CA THR A 139 -8.15 22.10 -10.99
C THR A 139 -8.42 21.77 -12.47
N GLU A 140 -7.84 20.68 -12.98
CA GLU A 140 -8.06 20.18 -14.34
C GLU A 140 -9.43 19.50 -14.51
N PHE A 141 -10.08 19.07 -13.42
CA PHE A 141 -11.39 18.42 -13.46
C PHE A 141 -12.58 19.39 -13.34
N GLY A 142 -12.33 20.71 -13.26
CA GLY A 142 -13.35 21.74 -13.46
C GLY A 142 -14.58 21.63 -12.56
N VAL A 143 -14.38 21.43 -11.25
CA VAL A 143 -15.47 21.59 -10.28
C VAL A 143 -15.48 23.05 -9.82
N GLU A 144 -16.25 23.89 -10.52
CA GLU A 144 -16.77 25.16 -9.97
C GLU A 144 -17.89 24.90 -8.96
#